data_AF-A0A2U1KRN8-F1
#
_entry.id   AF-A0A2U1KRN8-F1
#
_cell.length_a   1.000
_cell.length_b   1.000
_cell.length_c   1.000
_cell.angle_alpha   90.00
_cell.angle_beta   90.00
_cell.angle_gamma   90.00
#
_symmetry.space_group_name_H-M   'P 1'
#
loop_
_entity.id
_entity.type
_entity.pdbx_description
1 polymer ?
#
loop_
_entity_poly.entity_id
_entity_poly.type
_entity_poly.pdbx_seq_one_letter_code
_entity_poly.pdbx_strand_id
1 'polypeptide(L)'
;MFYEQMWRFYWISFFLAFSSSLGVLHASIGDADPSYRSCLTDCETTGCVGSLCFPHCNFSSNGASVDGPWYMQEPLYIKGKQLYCQSDCRYHCMLSRENDRAASGHGPVKYHGKWPFKRVFGVQEPASVAFSVLNLVMHFHGWLSFFILLHYKLPMKSDKKPHYDYAGLWYLYGLLALNSWFWSAVFHSW
;
A
#
# COMPACT_ATOMS: atom_id res chain seq x y z
N MET A 1 -29.84 -30.77 33.45
CA MET A 1 -28.71 -31.63 33.04
C MET A 1 -28.68 -31.90 31.53
N PHE A 2 -29.82 -32.18 30.88
CA PHE A 2 -29.89 -32.47 29.43
C PHE A 2 -29.59 -31.26 28.52
N TYR A 3 -30.04 -30.05 28.91
CA TYR A 3 -29.86 -28.81 28.14
C TYR A 3 -28.37 -28.40 28.02
N GLU A 4 -27.60 -28.55 29.09
CA GLU A 4 -26.15 -28.29 29.13
C GLU A 4 -25.35 -29.20 28.19
N GLN A 5 -25.73 -30.48 28.12
CA GLN A 5 -25.10 -31.44 27.21
C GLN A 5 -25.39 -31.09 25.74
N MET A 6 -26.64 -30.70 25.45
CA MET A 6 -27.05 -30.31 24.10
C MET A 6 -26.31 -29.06 23.63
N TRP A 7 -26.18 -28.04 24.50
CA TRP A 7 -25.44 -26.81 24.21
C TRP A 7 -23.96 -27.08 23.90
N ARG A 8 -23.32 -28.00 24.64
CA ARG A 8 -21.93 -28.41 24.37
C ARG A 8 -21.75 -29.06 23.00
N PHE A 9 -22.68 -29.92 22.56
CA PHE A 9 -22.60 -30.53 21.23
C PHE A 9 -22.78 -29.49 20.10
N TYR A 10 -23.67 -28.53 20.28
CA TYR A 10 -23.82 -27.42 19.31
C TYR A 10 -22.58 -26.54 19.22
N TRP A 11 -21.95 -26.20 20.35
CA TRP A 11 -20.71 -25.43 20.36
C TRP A 11 -19.53 -26.19 19.74
N ILE A 12 -19.38 -27.48 20.03
CA ILE A 12 -18.34 -28.32 19.42
C ILE A 12 -18.55 -28.41 17.90
N SER A 13 -19.79 -28.62 17.46
CA SER A 13 -20.14 -28.68 16.03
C SER A 13 -19.91 -27.34 15.34
N PHE A 14 -20.25 -26.23 15.99
CA PHE A 14 -20.00 -24.87 15.51
C PHE A 14 -18.50 -24.58 15.37
N PHE A 15 -17.67 -24.94 16.36
CA PHE A 15 -16.22 -24.73 16.26
C PHE A 15 -15.57 -25.63 15.21
N LEU A 16 -16.03 -26.87 15.02
CA LEU A 16 -15.55 -27.76 13.96
C LEU A 16 -15.94 -27.24 12.56
N ALA A 17 -17.16 -26.73 12.41
CA ALA A 17 -17.60 -26.07 11.18
C ALA A 17 -16.84 -24.77 10.90
N PHE A 18 -16.55 -23.98 11.94
CA PHE A 18 -15.79 -22.74 11.83
C PHE A 18 -14.31 -23.00 11.51
N SER A 19 -13.68 -24.02 12.13
CA SER A 19 -12.28 -24.35 11.83
C SER A 19 -12.09 -24.91 10.43
N SER A 20 -13.06 -25.68 9.92
CA SER A 20 -13.04 -26.18 8.53
C SER A 20 -13.29 -25.09 7.48
N SER A 21 -13.84 -23.93 7.88
CA SER A 21 -13.99 -22.75 7.02
C SER A 21 -12.84 -21.74 7.15
N LEU A 22 -11.90 -21.96 8.08
CA LEU A 22 -10.58 -21.31 8.05
C LEU A 22 -9.75 -21.97 6.93
N GLY A 23 -9.93 -21.49 5.71
CA GLY A 23 -9.10 -21.88 4.57
C GLY A 23 -7.61 -21.73 4.92
N VAL A 24 -6.78 -22.60 4.36
CA VAL A 24 -5.33 -22.50 4.47
C VAL A 24 -4.92 -21.11 3.97
N LEU A 25 -4.31 -20.31 4.85
CA LEU A 25 -3.66 -19.06 4.47
C LEU A 25 -2.46 -19.42 3.60
N HIS A 26 -2.70 -19.55 2.29
CA HIS A 26 -1.62 -19.69 1.33
C HIS A 26 -0.79 -18.41 1.36
N ALA A 27 0.42 -18.51 1.90
CA ALA A 27 1.45 -17.51 1.65
C ALA A 27 1.64 -17.40 0.12
N SER A 28 1.98 -16.20 -0.36
CA SER A 28 2.17 -15.98 -1.79
C SER A 28 3.22 -16.95 -2.33
N ILE A 29 3.14 -17.34 -3.61
CA ILE A 29 4.11 -18.28 -4.22
C ILE A 29 5.55 -17.79 -4.02
N GLY A 30 5.77 -16.48 -4.16
CA GLY A 30 7.07 -15.86 -3.87
C GLY A 30 7.48 -15.93 -2.39
N ASP A 31 6.53 -15.85 -1.45
CA ASP A 31 6.79 -15.91 -0.01
C ASP A 31 7.14 -17.34 0.47
N ALA A 32 6.79 -18.35 -0.32
CA ALA A 32 7.15 -19.74 -0.09
C ALA A 32 8.55 -20.09 -0.65
N ASP A 33 9.14 -19.22 -1.46
CA ASP A 33 10.45 -19.45 -2.08
C ASP A 33 11.58 -19.43 -1.01
N PRO A 34 12.35 -20.54 -0.84
CA PRO A 34 13.39 -20.62 0.17
C PRO A 34 14.54 -19.63 -0.08
N SER A 35 14.86 -19.33 -1.35
CA SER A 35 15.90 -18.35 -1.68
C SER A 35 15.46 -16.93 -1.30
N TYR A 36 14.17 -16.61 -1.48
CA TYR A 36 13.62 -15.33 -1.02
C TYR A 36 13.67 -15.22 0.50
N ARG A 37 13.28 -16.27 1.24
CA ARG A 37 13.34 -16.30 2.70
C ARG A 37 14.77 -16.16 3.23
N SER A 38 15.73 -16.86 2.63
CA SER A 38 17.14 -16.72 3.00
C SER A 38 17.61 -15.29 2.81
N CYS A 39 17.34 -14.68 1.65
CA CYS A 39 17.70 -13.29 1.38
C CYS A 39 17.08 -12.33 2.40
N LEU A 40 15.82 -12.53 2.80
CA LEU A 40 15.18 -11.70 3.83
C LEU A 40 15.92 -11.80 5.17
N THR A 41 16.21 -13.01 5.63
CA THR A 41 16.93 -13.23 6.90
C THR A 41 18.34 -12.67 6.85
N ASP A 42 19.04 -12.86 5.73
CA ASP A 42 20.39 -12.33 5.51
C ASP A 42 20.36 -10.79 5.48
N CYS A 43 19.37 -10.18 4.82
CA CYS A 43 19.25 -8.72 4.76
C CYS A 43 18.84 -8.11 6.11
N GLU A 44 17.91 -8.72 6.85
CA GLU A 44 17.52 -8.22 8.17
C GLU A 44 18.67 -8.30 9.19
N THR A 45 19.63 -9.22 8.99
CA THR A 45 20.80 -9.38 9.88
C THR A 45 22.01 -8.56 9.44
N THR A 46 22.33 -8.54 8.14
CA THR A 46 23.51 -7.84 7.59
C THR A 46 23.21 -6.41 7.16
N GLY A 47 21.94 -6.07 6.93
CA GLY A 47 21.50 -4.82 6.32
C GLY A 47 21.83 -4.70 4.84
N CYS A 48 22.16 -5.81 4.15
CA CYS A 48 22.58 -5.79 2.75
C CYS A 48 21.88 -6.83 1.89
N VAL A 49 21.68 -6.52 0.60
CA VAL A 49 21.27 -7.44 -0.46
C VAL A 49 22.33 -7.40 -1.56
N GLY A 50 23.17 -8.44 -1.63
CA GLY A 50 24.31 -8.47 -2.54
C GLY A 50 25.30 -7.35 -2.25
N SER A 51 25.55 -6.47 -3.22
CA SER A 51 26.42 -5.29 -3.06
C SER A 51 25.69 -4.04 -2.53
N LEU A 52 24.36 -4.07 -2.41
CA LEU A 52 23.57 -2.95 -1.91
C LEU A 52 23.38 -3.07 -0.41
N CYS A 53 23.89 -2.10 0.35
CA CYS A 53 23.75 -2.05 1.80
C CYS A 53 22.92 -0.83 2.23
N PHE A 54 22.08 -1.02 3.24
CA PHE A 54 21.18 -0.01 3.78
C PHE A 54 21.71 0.48 5.13
N PRO A 55 22.24 1.72 5.24
CA PRO A 55 22.79 2.22 6.49
C PRO A 55 21.77 2.27 7.64
N HIS A 56 20.49 2.41 7.31
CA HIS A 56 19.40 2.45 8.27
C HIS A 56 19.01 1.07 8.83
N CYS A 57 19.48 -0.02 8.20
CA CYS A 57 19.31 -1.39 8.69
C CYS A 57 20.39 -1.83 9.67
N ASN A 58 21.48 -1.06 9.81
CA ASN A 58 22.54 -1.41 10.74
C ASN A 58 22.12 -1.05 12.17
N PHE A 59 21.42 -1.98 12.81
CA PHE A 59 21.14 -1.90 14.24
C PHE A 59 22.40 -2.40 14.96
N SER A 60 23.18 -1.47 15.53
CA SER A 60 24.26 -1.85 16.45
C SER A 60 23.68 -2.81 17.49
N SER A 61 24.16 -4.06 17.48
CA SER A 61 23.74 -5.14 18.38
C SER A 61 23.99 -4.82 19.85
N ASN A 62 24.76 -3.76 20.12
CA ASN A 62 24.87 -3.12 21.41
C ASN A 62 23.95 -1.90 21.37
N GLY A 63 22.74 -2.05 21.92
CA GLY A 63 21.78 -0.96 22.06
C GLY A 63 22.46 0.31 22.56
N ALA A 64 22.14 1.42 21.90
CA ALA A 64 22.81 2.72 21.97
C ALA A 64 24.11 2.82 21.16
N SER A 65 24.00 3.43 19.98
CA SER A 65 25.02 4.42 19.61
C SER A 65 25.01 5.49 20.71
N VAL A 66 25.95 5.38 21.65
CA VAL A 66 26.16 6.35 22.74
C VAL A 66 26.53 7.75 22.19
N ASP A 67 26.89 7.83 20.90
CA ASP A 67 27.27 9.07 20.20
C ASP A 67 26.17 9.65 19.29
N GLY A 68 24.95 9.11 19.33
CA GLY A 68 23.82 9.60 18.52
C GLY A 68 23.07 10.75 19.21
N PRO A 69 22.58 11.76 18.46
CA PRO A 69 21.68 12.77 19.02
C PRO A 69 20.49 12.13 19.74
N TRP A 70 20.04 12.71 20.86
CA TRP A 70 19.00 12.16 21.75
C TRP A 70 17.71 11.73 21.04
N TYR A 71 17.36 12.37 19.92
CA TYR A 71 16.17 12.05 19.13
C TYR A 71 16.27 10.69 18.41
N MET A 72 17.47 10.14 18.22
CA MET A 72 17.68 8.83 17.60
C MET A 72 17.40 7.65 18.55
N GLN A 73 17.21 7.93 19.84
CA GLN A 73 16.94 6.93 20.88
C GLN A 73 15.44 6.80 21.18
N GLU A 74 14.58 7.59 20.52
CA GLU A 74 13.14 7.52 20.72
C GLU A 74 12.57 6.17 20.24
N PRO A 75 11.71 5.51 21.04
CA PRO A 75 11.15 4.20 20.69
C PRO A 75 10.41 4.19 19.35
N LEU A 76 9.72 5.29 19.02
CA LEU A 76 9.01 5.44 17.74
C LEU A 76 9.98 5.56 16.56
N TYR A 77 11.09 6.25 16.74
CA TYR A 77 12.13 6.39 15.72
C TYR A 77 12.82 5.05 15.42
N ILE A 78 13.16 4.29 16.47
CA ILE A 78 13.77 2.95 16.33
C ILE A 78 12.80 1.99 15.64
N LYS A 79 11.53 1.97 16.08
CA LYS A 79 10.48 1.16 15.44
C LYS A 79 10.25 1.55 13.98
N GLY A 80 10.28 2.85 13.68
CA GLY A 80 10.24 3.37 12.32
C GLY A 80 11.39 2.82 11.48
N LYS A 81 12.63 2.97 11.94
CA LYS A 81 13.83 2.44 11.26
C LYS A 81 13.72 0.94 10.95
N GLN A 82 13.26 0.14 11.92
CA GLN A 82 13.09 -1.30 11.71
C GLN A 82 12.05 -1.60 10.64
N LEU A 83 10.93 -0.87 10.62
CA LEU A 83 9.90 -1.02 9.61
C LEU A 83 10.41 -0.63 8.21
N TYR A 84 11.18 0.45 8.10
CA TYR A 84 11.82 0.86 6.84
C TYR A 84 12.81 -0.20 6.35
N CYS A 85 13.67 -0.68 7.24
CA CYS A 85 14.63 -1.74 6.91
C CYS A 85 13.95 -2.99 6.36
N GLN A 86 12.91 -3.47 7.06
CA GLN A 86 12.15 -4.64 6.63
C GLN A 86 11.48 -4.41 5.27
N SER A 87 10.97 -3.20 5.01
CA SER A 87 10.36 -2.84 3.72
C SER A 87 11.37 -2.88 2.57
N ASP A 88 12.57 -2.31 2.77
CA ASP A 88 13.62 -2.27 1.75
C ASP A 88 14.23 -3.66 1.50
N CYS A 89 14.47 -4.45 2.56
CA CYS A 89 14.89 -5.85 2.41
C CYS A 89 13.88 -6.67 1.60
N ARG A 90 12.57 -6.55 1.89
CA ARG A 90 11.52 -7.23 1.11
C ARG A 90 11.52 -6.82 -0.35
N TYR A 91 11.62 -5.53 -0.62
CA TYR A 91 11.64 -5.01 -1.99
C TYR A 91 12.85 -5.50 -2.79
N HIS A 92 14.06 -5.40 -2.22
CA HIS A 92 15.29 -5.77 -2.92
C HIS A 92 15.47 -7.29 -3.06
N CYS A 93 15.10 -8.08 -2.06
CA CYS A 93 15.10 -9.54 -2.19
C CYS A 93 14.09 -10.06 -3.21
N MET A 94 12.89 -9.46 -3.24
CA MET A 94 11.89 -9.75 -4.27
C MET A 94 12.46 -9.47 -5.66
N LEU A 95 13.08 -8.30 -5.85
CA LEU A 95 13.62 -7.91 -7.15
C LEU A 95 14.80 -8.79 -7.59
N SER A 96 15.69 -9.13 -6.66
CA SER A 96 16.81 -10.05 -6.92
C SER A 96 16.27 -11.40 -7.40
N ARG A 97 15.29 -11.94 -6.69
CA ARG A 97 14.73 -13.25 -7.03
C ARG A 97 14.03 -13.24 -8.39
N GLU A 98 13.32 -12.18 -8.70
CA GLU A 98 12.65 -12.01 -9.99
C GLU A 98 13.63 -11.84 -11.15
N ASN A 99 14.78 -11.20 -10.93
CA ASN A 99 15.86 -11.19 -11.92
C ASN A 99 16.41 -12.61 -12.17
N ASP A 100 16.62 -13.42 -11.12
CA ASP A 100 17.08 -14.81 -11.26
C ASP A 100 16.05 -15.68 -12.01
N ARG A 101 14.76 -15.49 -11.71
CA ARG A 101 13.65 -16.18 -12.38
C ARG A 101 13.60 -15.80 -13.86
N ALA A 102 13.70 -14.50 -14.18
CA ALA A 102 13.75 -14.02 -15.55
C ALA A 102 14.96 -14.57 -16.32
N ALA A 103 16.14 -14.63 -15.70
CA ALA A 103 17.34 -15.24 -16.28
C ALA A 103 17.17 -16.74 -16.55
N SER A 104 16.37 -17.42 -15.70
CA SER A 104 16.03 -18.83 -15.84
C SER A 104 14.80 -19.09 -16.73
N GLY A 105 14.27 -18.06 -17.43
CA GLY A 105 13.11 -18.17 -18.31
C GLY A 105 11.76 -18.39 -17.60
N HIS A 106 11.69 -18.19 -16.29
CA HIS A 106 10.45 -18.33 -15.51
C HIS A 106 9.67 -17.02 -15.50
N GLY A 107 8.33 -17.12 -15.50
CA GLY A 107 7.45 -15.96 -15.36
C GLY A 107 7.46 -15.34 -13.96
N PRO A 108 7.02 -14.07 -13.85
CA PRO A 108 7.01 -13.35 -12.59
C PRO A 108 5.98 -13.90 -11.61
N VAL A 109 6.28 -13.83 -10.31
CA VAL A 109 5.35 -14.24 -9.25
C VAL A 109 5.03 -13.11 -8.29
N LYS A 110 3.97 -13.30 -7.51
CA LYS A 110 3.50 -12.35 -6.50
C LYS A 110 4.23 -12.60 -5.18
N TYR A 111 4.57 -11.53 -4.46
CA TYR A 111 5.19 -11.55 -3.13
C TYR A 111 4.38 -10.68 -2.17
N HIS A 112 4.00 -11.18 -1.00
CA HIS A 112 3.20 -10.45 -0.01
C HIS A 112 1.98 -9.70 -0.57
N GLY A 113 1.31 -10.25 -1.59
CA GLY A 113 0.17 -9.59 -2.21
C GLY A 113 0.51 -8.50 -3.24
N LYS A 114 1.80 -8.27 -3.55
CA LYS A 114 2.27 -7.28 -4.55
C LYS A 114 3.01 -7.94 -5.72
N TRP A 115 2.98 -7.27 -6.87
CA TRP A 115 3.79 -7.64 -8.03
C TRP A 115 5.17 -6.98 -7.97
N PRO A 116 6.20 -7.58 -8.58
CA PRO A 116 7.57 -7.10 -8.51
C PRO A 116 7.81 -5.95 -9.50
N PHE A 117 7.29 -4.77 -9.15
CA PHE A 117 7.54 -3.55 -9.92
C PHE A 117 8.86 -2.91 -9.51
N LYS A 118 9.65 -2.48 -10.51
CA LYS A 118 10.85 -1.68 -10.27
C LYS A 118 10.43 -0.24 -9.96
N ARG A 119 10.86 0.27 -8.80
CA ARG A 119 10.74 1.69 -8.45
C ARG A 119 11.56 2.52 -9.44
N VAL A 120 10.93 3.50 -10.08
CA VAL A 120 11.58 4.45 -10.99
C VAL A 120 11.47 5.84 -10.37
N PHE A 121 12.60 6.52 -10.13
CA PHE A 121 12.65 7.81 -9.41
C PHE A 121 11.94 7.81 -8.05
N GLY A 122 11.96 6.68 -7.34
CA GLY A 122 11.29 6.55 -6.04
C GLY A 122 9.79 6.24 -6.11
N VAL A 123 9.19 6.21 -7.30
CA VAL A 123 7.77 5.86 -7.50
C VAL A 123 7.62 4.36 -7.75
N GLN A 124 6.77 3.69 -6.97
CA GLN A 124 6.52 2.25 -7.12
C GLN A 124 5.80 1.92 -8.44
N GLU A 125 4.76 2.68 -8.81
CA GLU A 125 3.92 2.40 -9.98
C GLU A 125 3.79 3.63 -10.89
N PRO A 126 4.84 3.99 -11.66
CA PRO A 126 4.88 5.27 -12.38
C PRO A 126 3.77 5.44 -13.41
N ALA A 127 3.37 4.35 -14.09
CA ALA A 127 2.25 4.38 -15.03
C ALA A 127 0.93 4.67 -14.31
N SER A 128 0.67 4.02 -13.17
CA SER A 128 -0.56 4.24 -12.39
C SER A 128 -0.63 5.66 -11.85
N VAL A 129 0.48 6.19 -11.31
CA VAL A 129 0.59 7.60 -10.90
C VAL A 129 0.28 8.54 -12.07
N ALA A 130 0.86 8.30 -13.24
CA ALA A 130 0.60 9.14 -14.43
C ALA A 130 -0.88 9.11 -14.83
N PHE A 131 -1.50 7.93 -14.86
CA PHE A 131 -2.93 7.81 -15.17
C PHE A 131 -3.81 8.48 -14.10
N SER A 132 -3.48 8.39 -12.81
CA SER A 132 -4.22 9.08 -11.74
C SER A 132 -4.08 10.60 -11.84
N VAL A 133 -2.89 11.12 -12.15
CA VAL A 133 -2.67 12.55 -12.38
C VAL A 133 -3.43 13.04 -13.61
N LEU A 134 -3.42 12.29 -14.71
CA LEU A 134 -4.19 12.63 -15.90
C LEU A 134 -5.70 12.68 -15.60
N ASN A 135 -6.22 11.70 -14.86
CA ASN A 135 -7.62 11.73 -14.41
C ASN A 135 -7.90 12.95 -13.53
N LEU A 136 -7.02 13.27 -12.58
CA LEU A 136 -7.14 14.46 -11.74
C LEU A 136 -7.24 15.74 -12.58
N VAL A 137 -6.39 15.90 -13.59
CA VAL A 137 -6.40 17.06 -14.49
C VAL A 137 -7.72 17.14 -15.26
N MET A 138 -8.22 16.02 -15.78
CA MET A 138 -9.49 16.01 -16.51
C MET A 138 -10.69 16.34 -15.62
N HIS A 139 -10.72 15.81 -14.39
CA HIS A 139 -11.74 16.17 -13.41
C HIS A 139 -11.65 17.63 -12.98
N PHE A 140 -10.44 18.18 -12.82
CA PHE A 140 -10.23 19.59 -12.51
C PHE A 140 -10.74 20.50 -13.61
N HIS A 141 -10.38 20.17 -14.86
CA HIS A 141 -10.83 20.91 -16.03
C HIS A 141 -12.36 20.86 -16.18
N GLY A 142 -12.97 19.69 -15.98
CA GLY A 142 -14.44 19.52 -16.03
C GLY A 142 -15.15 20.31 -14.93
N TRP A 143 -14.65 20.24 -13.70
CA TRP A 143 -15.19 20.97 -12.56
C TRP A 143 -15.07 22.50 -12.75
N LEU A 144 -13.93 22.99 -13.21
CA LEU A 144 -13.71 24.42 -13.50
C LEU A 144 -14.63 24.91 -14.63
N SER A 145 -14.76 24.13 -15.71
CA SER A 145 -15.65 24.45 -16.82
C SER A 145 -17.11 24.54 -16.37
N PHE A 146 -17.55 23.60 -15.52
CA PHE A 146 -18.88 23.60 -14.93
C PHE A 146 -19.12 24.78 -14.00
N PHE A 147 -18.13 25.12 -13.16
CA PHE A 147 -18.17 26.30 -12.30
C PHE A 147 -18.32 27.59 -13.11
N ILE A 148 -17.54 27.75 -14.18
CA ILE A 148 -17.63 28.93 -15.06
C ILE A 148 -19.01 29.01 -15.72
N LEU A 149 -19.52 27.87 -16.21
CA LEU A 149 -20.85 27.82 -16.84
C LEU A 149 -21.95 28.26 -15.87
N LEU A 150 -21.93 27.76 -14.63
CA LEU A 150 -22.93 28.07 -13.61
C LEU A 150 -22.91 29.53 -13.15
N HIS A 151 -21.72 30.11 -12.97
CA HIS A 151 -21.59 31.44 -12.37
C HIS A 151 -21.53 32.59 -13.37
N TYR A 152 -21.05 32.35 -14.60
CA TYR A 152 -20.78 33.44 -15.56
C TYR A 152 -21.62 33.37 -16.84
N LYS A 153 -22.15 32.20 -17.22
CA LYS A 153 -22.84 32.01 -18.50
C LYS A 153 -24.35 31.83 -18.35
N LEU A 154 -24.80 31.19 -17.27
CA LEU A 154 -26.22 30.94 -17.03
C LEU A 154 -26.88 32.12 -16.31
N PRO A 155 -28.07 32.57 -16.78
CA PRO A 155 -28.83 33.60 -16.09
C PRO A 155 -29.28 33.06 -14.73
N MET A 156 -28.94 33.78 -13.66
CA MET A 156 -29.43 33.49 -12.32
C MET A 156 -30.96 33.60 -12.30
N LYS A 157 -31.66 32.64 -11.67
CA LYS A 157 -33.12 32.80 -11.43
C LYS A 157 -33.33 34.09 -10.62
N SER A 158 -34.53 34.69 -10.74
CA SER A 158 -34.92 35.90 -9.99
C SER A 158 -34.73 35.79 -8.46
N ASP A 159 -34.60 34.55 -7.97
CA ASP A 159 -34.40 34.19 -6.57
C ASP A 159 -32.90 33.98 -6.18
N LYS A 160 -31.95 34.45 -7.00
CA LYS A 160 -30.48 34.26 -6.87
C LYS A 160 -30.01 32.79 -6.79
N LYS A 161 -30.89 31.82 -7.08
CA LYS A 161 -30.55 30.40 -7.15
C LYS A 161 -29.99 30.04 -8.53
N PRO A 162 -29.05 29.08 -8.62
CA PRO A 162 -28.57 28.59 -9.91
C PRO A 162 -29.74 28.08 -10.76
N HIS A 163 -29.67 28.27 -12.07
CA HIS A 163 -30.72 27.84 -13.00
C HIS A 163 -30.94 26.31 -12.95
N TYR A 164 -29.89 25.58 -12.64
CA TYR A 164 -29.87 24.13 -12.52
C TYR A 164 -29.93 23.70 -11.05
N ASP A 165 -31.05 23.09 -10.65
CA ASP A 165 -31.32 22.77 -9.24
C ASP A 165 -30.36 21.70 -8.67
N TYR A 166 -29.75 20.87 -9.53
CA TYR A 166 -28.74 19.87 -9.15
C TYR A 166 -27.29 20.37 -9.24
N ALA A 167 -27.07 21.68 -9.43
CA ALA A 167 -25.73 22.26 -9.54
C ALA A 167 -24.81 21.89 -8.36
N GLY A 168 -25.35 21.92 -7.14
CA GLY A 168 -24.60 21.55 -5.94
C GLY A 168 -24.14 20.09 -5.93
N LEU A 169 -24.95 19.18 -6.47
CA LEU A 169 -24.61 17.75 -6.55
C LEU A 169 -23.38 17.53 -7.45
N TRP A 170 -23.38 18.14 -8.64
CA TRP A 170 -22.27 18.02 -9.59
C TRP A 170 -21.00 18.71 -9.09
N TYR A 171 -21.15 19.84 -8.40
CA TYR A 171 -20.03 20.53 -7.77
C TYR A 171 -19.39 19.67 -6.67
N LEU A 172 -20.20 19.07 -5.80
CA LEU A 172 -19.72 18.15 -4.77
C LEU A 172 -19.09 16.90 -5.37
N TYR A 173 -19.71 16.31 -6.40
CA TYR A 173 -19.17 15.16 -7.12
C TYR A 173 -17.78 15.46 -7.69
N GLY A 174 -17.59 16.62 -8.34
CA GLY A 174 -16.29 17.03 -8.86
C GLY A 174 -15.23 17.17 -7.76
N LEU A 175 -15.58 17.76 -6.61
CA LEU A 175 -14.67 17.86 -5.46
C LEU A 175 -14.28 16.48 -4.89
N LEU A 176 -15.24 15.57 -4.78
CA LEU A 176 -14.98 14.20 -4.32
C LEU A 176 -14.09 13.45 -5.31
N ALA A 177 -14.33 13.59 -6.61
CA ALA A 177 -13.49 12.99 -7.65
C ALA A 177 -12.06 13.55 -7.60
N LEU A 178 -11.89 14.87 -7.46
CA LEU A 178 -10.57 15.48 -7.29
C LEU A 178 -9.84 14.92 -6.08
N ASN A 179 -10.54 14.79 -4.95
CA ASN A 179 -9.97 14.22 -3.74
C ASN A 179 -9.57 12.75 -3.95
N SER A 180 -10.43 11.94 -4.58
CA SER A 180 -10.14 10.52 -4.81
C SER A 180 -8.94 10.32 -5.74
N TRP A 181 -8.83 11.09 -6.82
CA TRP A 181 -7.71 10.98 -7.76
C TRP A 181 -6.39 11.51 -7.19
N PHE A 182 -6.46 12.55 -6.36
CA PHE A 182 -5.29 13.02 -5.62
C PHE A 182 -4.75 11.92 -4.70
N TRP A 183 -5.61 11.33 -3.86
CA TRP A 183 -5.19 10.25 -2.98
C TRP A 183 -4.77 9.00 -3.76
N SER A 184 -5.42 8.69 -4.88
CA SER A 184 -4.97 7.61 -5.78
C SER A 184 -3.53 7.83 -6.27
N ALA A 185 -3.19 9.04 -6.74
CA ALA A 185 -1.82 9.35 -7.16
C ALA A 185 -0.81 9.20 -6.01
N VAL A 186 -1.18 9.64 -4.80
CA VAL A 186 -0.35 9.44 -3.60
C VAL A 186 -0.16 7.96 -3.30
N PHE A 187 -1.21 7.15 -3.33
CA PHE A 187 -1.12 5.70 -3.05
C PHE A 187 -0.25 4.95 -4.05
N HIS A 188 -0.31 5.29 -5.35
CA HIS A 188 0.54 4.64 -6.35
C HIS A 188 2.00 5.13 -6.33
N SER A 189 2.28 6.23 -5.62
CA SER A 189 3.64 6.75 -5.50
C SER A 189 4.49 6.02 -4.46
N TRP A 190 3.90 5.36 -3.45
CA TRP A 190 4.59 4.80 -2.27
C TRP A 190 4.38 3.30 -2.05
#